data_AF-A0A2B7ZGH6-F1
#
_entry.id   AF-A0A2B7ZGH6-F1
#
_cell.length_a   1.000
_cell.length_b   1.000
_cell.length_c   1.000
_cell.angle_alpha   90.00
_cell.angle_beta   90.00
_cell.angle_gamma   90.00
#
_symmetry.space_group_name_H-M   'P 1'
#
loop_
_entity.id
_entity.type
_entity.pdbx_description
1 polymer ?
#
loop_
_entity_poly.entity_id
_entity_poly.type
_entity_poly.pdbx_seq_one_letter_code
_entity_poly.pdbx_strand_id
1 'polypeptide(L)'
;MSYEVEHSTTPADNNNNDNTNNTRPPPRRPDLSSFFATLQEITPNPSEVRTRPYAVPVPGDISAAYRSLAEALNVMRHETGEDGFPVHDGRDEGLGNVAEDGDATGGAGLLSNMIGVLLREAEEPPREVEGVGEGFCDALERIPTSSLKPTQACPICSNPFLDDPYPLVVRLPCHTSHLFDLECVRPWLRLRGTCPLDRTDFGKKERERERERIERLMKKGNGNGAGDDEDEEWDGMYG
;
A
#
# COMPACT_ATOMS: atom_id res chain seq x y z
N MET A 1 0.74 46.95 12.56
CA MET A 1 -0.39 46.32 11.86
C MET A 1 0.02 44.91 11.47
N SER A 2 -0.31 43.93 12.31
CA SER A 2 -0.23 42.51 12.01
C SER A 2 -1.63 41.97 12.22
N TYR A 3 -2.27 41.51 11.16
CA TYR A 3 -3.59 40.91 11.21
C TYR A 3 -3.43 39.45 11.62
N GLU A 4 -3.96 39.09 12.78
CA GLU A 4 -4.12 37.70 13.18
C GLU A 4 -5.46 37.22 12.59
N VAL A 5 -5.40 36.19 11.73
CA VAL A 5 -6.60 35.52 11.21
C VAL A 5 -6.90 34.37 12.14
N GLU A 6 -7.83 34.61 13.05
CA GLU A 6 -8.37 33.65 14.00
C GLU A 6 -9.36 32.69 13.29
N HIS A 7 -8.94 31.43 13.11
CA HIS A 7 -9.84 30.35 12.69
C HIS A 7 -10.74 29.95 13.85
N SER A 8 -11.86 30.66 14.00
CA SER A 8 -12.96 30.27 14.89
C SER A 8 -13.66 29.03 14.32
N THR A 9 -13.47 27.87 14.95
CA THR A 9 -14.37 26.72 14.78
C THR A 9 -15.35 26.70 15.95
N THR A 10 -16.40 27.50 15.86
CA THR A 10 -17.54 27.35 16.75
C THR A 10 -18.36 26.14 16.30
N PRO A 11 -18.75 25.21 17.19
CA PRO A 11 -19.77 24.24 16.86
C PRO A 11 -21.11 24.99 16.86
N ALA A 12 -21.71 25.13 15.69
CA ALA A 12 -23.07 25.63 15.59
C ALA A 12 -24.02 24.53 16.07
N ASP A 13 -24.53 24.68 17.30
CA ASP A 13 -25.70 23.96 17.80
C ASP A 13 -26.92 24.36 16.96
N ASN A 14 -27.14 23.65 15.86
CA ASN A 14 -28.38 23.72 15.09
C ASN A 14 -29.30 22.58 15.54
N ASN A 15 -30.08 22.84 16.58
CA ASN A 15 -31.32 22.12 16.86
C ASN A 15 -32.34 22.43 15.75
N ASN A 16 -32.27 21.69 14.65
CA ASN A 16 -33.38 21.56 13.72
C ASN A 16 -33.70 20.07 13.56
N ASN A 17 -34.83 19.71 14.16
CA ASN A 17 -35.53 18.45 13.97
C ASN A 17 -36.00 18.36 12.51
N ASP A 18 -35.14 17.84 11.65
CA ASP A 18 -35.53 17.41 10.31
C ASP A 18 -35.09 15.96 10.12
N ASN A 19 -36.07 15.06 10.27
CA ASN A 19 -35.98 13.62 10.03
C ASN A 19 -35.73 13.36 8.53
N THR A 20 -34.51 13.58 8.08
CA THR A 20 -34.00 13.01 6.83
C THR A 20 -32.84 12.10 7.18
N ASN A 21 -33.10 10.79 7.17
CA ASN A 21 -32.11 9.74 7.31
C ASN A 21 -31.11 9.82 6.14
N ASN A 22 -30.14 10.73 6.22
CA ASN A 22 -28.98 10.73 5.35
C ASN A 22 -27.88 9.89 6.05
N THR A 23 -28.21 8.63 6.31
CA THR A 23 -27.24 7.64 6.74
C THR A 23 -26.37 7.35 5.54
N ARG A 24 -25.28 8.12 5.38
CA ARG A 24 -24.23 7.76 4.42
C ARG A 24 -23.83 6.32 4.76
N PRO A 25 -23.89 5.37 3.81
CA PRO A 25 -23.55 3.99 4.10
C PRO A 25 -22.12 3.95 4.68
N PRO A 26 -21.86 3.11 5.69
CA PRO A 26 -20.51 2.96 6.21
C PRO A 26 -19.55 2.65 5.05
N PRO A 27 -18.34 3.25 5.04
CA PRO A 27 -17.40 3.02 3.97
C PRO A 27 -17.03 1.54 3.93
N ARG A 28 -17.15 0.91 2.76
CA ARG A 28 -16.83 -0.52 2.50
C ARG A 28 -15.33 -0.86 2.64
N ARG A 29 -14.52 0.09 3.11
CA ARG A 29 -13.05 0.02 3.14
C ARG A 29 -12.52 0.80 4.34
N PRO A 30 -11.58 0.22 5.10
CA PRO A 30 -10.90 0.92 6.18
C PRO A 30 -10.07 2.08 5.63
N ASP A 31 -10.00 3.17 6.39
CA ASP A 31 -9.08 4.27 6.08
C ASP A 31 -7.64 3.83 6.34
N LEU A 32 -6.80 3.93 5.30
CA LEU A 32 -5.40 3.55 5.34
C LEU A 32 -4.47 4.75 5.56
N SER A 33 -5.01 5.92 5.93
CA SER A 33 -4.23 7.14 6.18
C SER A 33 -3.11 6.94 7.19
N SER A 34 -3.39 6.30 8.34
CA SER A 34 -2.38 5.99 9.36
C SER A 34 -1.29 5.05 8.82
N PHE A 35 -1.69 4.03 8.06
CA PHE A 35 -0.73 3.13 7.40
C PHE A 35 0.18 3.89 6.43
N PHE A 36 -0.40 4.74 5.57
CA PHE A 36 0.37 5.51 4.60
C PHE A 36 1.29 6.55 5.25
N ALA A 37 0.88 7.14 6.38
CA ALA A 37 1.74 8.02 7.17
C ALA A 37 2.95 7.27 7.71
N THR A 38 2.76 6.10 8.35
CA THR A 38 3.87 5.26 8.79
C THR A 38 4.75 4.82 7.62
N LEU A 39 4.15 4.47 6.48
CA LEU A 39 4.90 4.05 5.29
C LEU A 39 5.78 5.18 4.73
N GLN A 40 5.31 6.43 4.76
CA GLN A 40 6.09 7.60 4.34
C GLN A 40 7.31 7.83 5.23
N GLU A 41 7.20 7.59 6.53
CA GLU A 41 8.32 7.74 7.48
C GLU A 41 9.40 6.67 7.28
N ILE A 42 9.00 5.43 7.01
CA ILE A 42 9.96 4.31 6.88
C ILE A 42 10.52 4.15 5.47
N THR A 43 9.80 4.60 4.43
CA THR A 43 10.24 4.43 3.04
C THR A 43 11.32 5.45 2.69
N PRO A 44 12.47 5.03 2.16
CA PRO A 44 13.46 5.97 1.65
C PRO A 44 12.87 6.77 0.47
N ASN A 45 12.64 8.06 0.67
CA ASN A 45 12.31 8.96 -0.44
C ASN A 45 13.61 9.32 -1.20
N PRO A 46 13.73 9.00 -2.51
CA PRO A 46 14.95 9.31 -3.26
C PRO A 46 15.18 10.82 -3.45
N SER A 47 14.18 11.68 -3.24
CA SER A 47 14.32 13.14 -3.37
C SER A 47 14.64 13.85 -2.05
N GLU A 48 14.55 13.18 -0.91
CA GLU A 48 14.88 13.76 0.39
C GLU A 48 16.28 13.34 0.85
N VAL A 49 17.12 14.34 1.12
CA VAL A 49 18.45 14.10 1.70
C VAL A 49 18.26 13.65 3.14
N ARG A 50 18.37 12.35 3.39
CA ARG A 50 18.45 11.82 4.76
C ARG A 50 19.59 12.52 5.49
N THR A 51 19.32 12.97 6.72
CA THR A 51 20.37 13.55 7.60
C THR A 51 21.50 12.55 7.85
N ARG A 52 21.24 11.24 7.71
CA ARG A 52 22.21 10.16 7.82
C ARG A 52 22.13 9.24 6.59
N PRO A 53 23.19 9.13 5.77
CA PRO A 53 23.15 8.45 4.46
C PRO A 53 22.95 6.92 4.54
N TYR A 54 23.20 6.29 5.69
CA TYR A 54 23.06 4.84 5.88
C TYR A 54 22.09 4.46 7.02
N ALA A 55 21.28 5.42 7.49
CA ALA A 55 20.29 5.11 8.52
C ALA A 55 19.16 4.27 7.91
N VAL A 56 18.87 3.12 8.51
CA VAL A 56 17.70 2.28 8.23
C VAL A 56 16.60 2.58 9.24
N PRO A 57 15.31 2.43 8.87
CA PRO A 57 14.19 2.63 9.79
C PRO A 57 14.27 1.67 10.98
N VAL A 58 13.66 2.05 12.11
CA VAL A 58 13.64 1.20 13.30
C VAL A 58 12.79 -0.03 12.99
N PRO A 59 13.22 -1.25 13.37
CA PRO A 59 12.45 -2.47 13.11
C PRO A 59 11.01 -2.41 13.64
N GLY A 60 10.78 -1.73 14.76
CA GLY A 60 9.45 -1.53 15.35
C GLY A 60 8.50 -0.74 14.43
N ASP A 61 9.00 0.28 13.72
CA ASP A 61 8.21 1.09 12.80
C ASP A 61 7.80 0.26 11.56
N ILE A 62 8.72 -0.58 11.08
CA ILE A 62 8.45 -1.54 10.00
C ILE A 62 7.38 -2.52 10.46
N SER A 63 7.56 -3.16 11.63
CA SER A 63 6.55 -4.06 12.19
C SER A 63 5.18 -3.38 12.37
N ALA A 64 5.14 -2.10 12.73
CA ALA A 64 3.90 -1.34 12.85
C ALA A 64 3.21 -1.14 11.48
N ALA A 65 3.96 -0.86 10.42
CA ALA A 65 3.42 -0.80 9.05
C ALA A 65 2.82 -2.16 8.60
N TYR A 66 3.48 -3.27 8.93
CA TYR A 66 2.97 -4.61 8.63
C TYR A 66 1.71 -4.96 9.43
N ARG A 67 1.67 -4.65 10.73
CA ARG A 67 0.49 -4.89 11.58
C ARG A 67 -0.70 -4.03 11.18
N SER A 68 -0.49 -2.75 10.90
CA SER A 68 -1.57 -1.84 10.48
C SER A 68 -2.22 -2.29 9.16
N LEU A 69 -1.42 -2.74 8.18
CA LEU A 69 -1.98 -3.30 6.95
C LEU A 69 -2.72 -4.63 7.20
N ALA A 70 -2.19 -5.49 8.06
CA ALA A 70 -2.84 -6.76 8.41
C ALA A 70 -4.20 -6.52 9.08
N GLU A 71 -4.29 -5.54 9.98
CA GLU A 71 -5.53 -5.15 10.65
C GLU A 71 -6.56 -4.60 9.64
N ALA A 72 -6.14 -3.74 8.72
CA ALA A 72 -7.02 -3.24 7.68
C ALA A 72 -7.54 -4.36 6.75
N LEU A 73 -6.69 -5.30 6.35
CA LEU A 73 -7.13 -6.47 5.57
C LEU A 73 -8.07 -7.37 6.38
N ASN A 74 -7.90 -7.45 7.70
CA ASN A 74 -8.80 -8.19 8.57
C ASN A 74 -10.19 -7.55 8.60
N VAL A 75 -10.29 -6.22 8.70
CA VAL A 75 -11.58 -5.50 8.62
C VAL A 75 -12.28 -5.78 7.29
N MET A 76 -11.57 -5.71 6.16
CA MET A 76 -12.14 -6.04 4.84
C MET A 76 -12.61 -7.50 4.73
N ARG A 77 -11.94 -8.43 5.42
CA ARG A 77 -12.37 -9.84 5.48
C ARG A 77 -13.69 -10.01 6.22
N HIS A 78 -13.94 -9.20 7.26
CA HIS A 78 -15.18 -9.29 8.04
C HIS A 78 -16.39 -8.71 7.32
N GLU A 79 -16.22 -7.73 6.44
CA GLU A 79 -17.32 -7.14 5.66
C GLU A 79 -17.76 -7.99 4.46
N THR A 80 -16.91 -8.91 4.00
CA THR A 80 -17.16 -9.77 2.82
C THR A 80 -17.83 -11.09 3.15
N GLY A 81 -18.00 -11.42 4.43
CA GLY A 81 -18.87 -12.51 4.87
C GLY A 81 -20.32 -12.05 4.89
N GLU A 82 -21.18 -12.68 4.09
CA GLU A 82 -22.63 -12.42 3.96
C GLU A 82 -23.44 -12.73 5.25
N ASP A 83 -22.77 -13.02 6.37
CA ASP A 83 -23.38 -13.09 7.69
C ASP A 83 -22.63 -12.13 8.62
N GLY A 84 -23.28 -11.00 8.95
CA GLY A 84 -22.78 -10.10 9.98
C GLY A 84 -22.50 -10.86 11.26
N PHE A 85 -21.26 -10.82 11.75
CA PHE A 85 -20.92 -11.55 12.96
C PHE A 85 -21.61 -10.93 14.19
N PRO A 86 -22.06 -11.75 15.16
CA PRO A 86 -22.55 -11.28 16.44
C PRO A 86 -21.45 -10.45 17.11
N VAL A 87 -21.86 -9.33 17.71
CA VAL A 87 -21.00 -8.57 18.63
C VAL A 87 -20.48 -9.53 19.69
N HIS A 88 -19.17 -9.80 19.66
CA HIS A 88 -18.53 -10.69 20.62
C HIS A 88 -18.40 -9.94 21.96
N ASP A 89 -19.37 -10.13 22.85
CA ASP A 89 -19.48 -9.47 24.16
C ASP A 89 -18.62 -10.14 25.26
N GLY A 90 -17.62 -10.94 24.87
CA GLY A 90 -16.67 -11.55 25.80
C GLY A 90 -17.13 -12.83 26.49
N ARG A 91 -18.18 -13.51 26.00
CA ARG A 91 -18.43 -14.92 26.36
C ARG A 91 -17.86 -15.88 25.31
N ASP A 92 -16.95 -16.73 25.77
CA ASP A 92 -16.35 -17.85 25.04
C ASP A 92 -17.41 -18.90 24.74
N GLU A 93 -17.90 -18.95 23.50
CA GLU A 93 -18.78 -20.01 22.99
C GLU A 93 -18.03 -20.74 21.88
N GLY A 94 -17.75 -22.02 22.15
CA GLY A 94 -16.83 -22.91 21.44
C GLY A 94 -16.93 -22.99 19.91
N LEU A 95 -15.76 -23.22 19.31
CA LEU A 95 -15.53 -23.57 17.91
C LEU A 95 -16.53 -24.60 17.37
N GLY A 96 -17.53 -24.13 16.64
CA GLY A 96 -18.43 -24.96 15.84
C GLY A 96 -17.77 -25.34 14.53
N ASN A 97 -17.65 -26.65 14.28
CA ASN A 97 -17.24 -27.23 13.00
C ASN A 97 -18.16 -26.73 11.87
N VAL A 98 -17.63 -25.89 10.98
CA VAL A 98 -18.31 -25.56 9.72
C VAL A 98 -17.92 -26.64 8.71
N ALA A 99 -18.94 -27.41 8.32
CA ALA A 99 -18.84 -28.52 7.39
C ALA A 99 -18.56 -28.05 5.96
N GLU A 100 -17.97 -28.96 5.19
CA GLU A 100 -17.78 -28.94 3.75
C GLU A 100 -19.09 -28.66 3.00
N ASP A 101 -19.18 -27.53 2.31
CA ASP A 101 -20.00 -27.39 1.11
C ASP A 101 -19.31 -26.41 0.15
N GLY A 102 -19.25 -26.78 -1.13
CA GLY A 102 -18.41 -26.13 -2.13
C GLY A 102 -19.05 -24.86 -2.70
N ASP A 103 -18.17 -24.01 -3.24
CA ASP A 103 -18.46 -22.90 -4.16
C ASP A 103 -18.86 -21.55 -3.51
N ALA A 104 -17.85 -20.74 -3.11
CA ALA A 104 -17.82 -19.24 -3.19
C ALA A 104 -16.78 -18.55 -2.25
N THR A 105 -15.51 -18.98 -2.15
CA THR A 105 -14.56 -18.33 -1.19
C THR A 105 -13.11 -18.14 -1.65
N GLY A 106 -12.88 -17.96 -2.96
CA GLY A 106 -11.53 -17.65 -3.49
C GLY A 106 -10.88 -16.40 -2.89
N GLY A 107 -11.66 -15.35 -2.62
CA GLY A 107 -11.18 -14.08 -2.04
C GLY A 107 -10.89 -14.15 -0.53
N ALA A 108 -11.74 -14.83 0.25
CA ALA A 108 -11.55 -15.00 1.70
C ALA A 108 -10.28 -15.81 2.03
N GLY A 109 -9.98 -16.83 1.21
CA GLY A 109 -8.74 -17.59 1.30
C GLY A 109 -7.50 -16.75 0.98
N LEU A 110 -7.59 -15.90 -0.04
CA LEU A 110 -6.50 -14.98 -0.41
C LEU A 110 -6.21 -13.97 0.70
N LEU A 111 -7.23 -13.27 1.21
CA LEU A 111 -7.07 -12.32 2.31
C LEU A 111 -6.43 -12.97 3.54
N SER A 112 -6.89 -14.16 3.92
CA SER A 112 -6.34 -14.89 5.06
C SER A 112 -4.86 -15.25 4.86
N ASN A 113 -4.47 -15.61 3.63
CA ASN A 113 -3.06 -15.83 3.30
C ASN A 113 -2.24 -14.54 3.38
N MET A 114 -2.75 -13.43 2.83
CA MET A 114 -2.11 -12.11 2.88
C MET A 114 -1.88 -11.65 4.33
N ILE A 115 -2.91 -11.76 5.19
CA ILE A 115 -2.83 -11.41 6.61
C ILE A 115 -1.76 -12.25 7.32
N GLY A 116 -1.79 -13.57 7.13
CA GLY A 116 -0.80 -14.47 7.77
C GLY A 116 0.64 -14.15 7.35
N VAL A 117 0.84 -13.77 6.10
CA VAL A 117 2.15 -13.35 5.60
C VAL A 117 2.59 -12.02 6.24
N LEU A 118 1.70 -11.03 6.38
CA LEU A 118 2.02 -9.75 7.02
C LEU A 118 2.34 -9.90 8.50
N LEU A 119 1.60 -10.75 9.22
CA LEU A 119 1.83 -10.98 10.65
C LEU A 119 3.19 -11.65 10.90
N ARG A 120 3.57 -12.63 10.07
CA ARG A 120 4.90 -13.25 10.15
C ARG A 120 6.03 -12.24 9.92
N GLU A 121 5.85 -11.34 8.96
CA GLU A 121 6.84 -10.29 8.70
C GLU A 121 6.79 -9.16 9.73
N ALA A 122 5.70 -9.00 10.46
CA ALA A 122 5.69 -8.11 11.61
C ALA A 122 6.50 -8.66 12.80
N GLU A 123 6.62 -9.98 12.93
CA GLU A 123 7.45 -10.66 13.95
C GLU A 123 8.93 -10.64 13.59
N GLU A 124 9.24 -10.87 12.31
CA GLU A 124 10.60 -10.77 11.77
C GLU A 124 10.65 -9.70 10.66
N PRO A 125 10.71 -8.41 11.04
CA PRO A 125 10.64 -7.31 10.07
C PRO A 125 11.88 -7.29 9.16
N PRO A 126 11.68 -7.08 7.84
CA PRO A 126 12.80 -6.85 6.94
C PRO A 126 13.54 -5.56 7.30
N ARG A 127 14.78 -5.42 6.84
CA ARG A 127 15.61 -4.23 7.15
C ARG A 127 15.07 -2.95 6.51
N GLU A 128 14.44 -3.07 5.35
CA GLU A 128 13.91 -1.97 4.57
C GLU A 128 12.62 -2.41 3.88
N VAL A 129 11.80 -1.43 3.49
CA VAL A 129 10.57 -1.68 2.75
C VAL A 129 10.90 -2.18 1.34
N GLU A 130 10.47 -3.39 1.02
CA GLU A 130 10.71 -4.02 -0.28
C GLU A 130 9.69 -3.62 -1.36
N GLY A 131 8.72 -2.79 -1.00
CA GLY A 131 7.66 -2.32 -1.87
C GLY A 131 8.09 -1.45 -3.04
N VAL A 132 7.14 -1.22 -3.95
CA VAL A 132 7.32 -0.34 -5.11
C VAL A 132 7.10 1.13 -4.75
N GLY A 133 7.66 2.01 -5.56
CA GLY A 133 7.43 3.45 -5.46
C GLY A 133 5.97 3.85 -5.77
N GLU A 134 5.58 5.03 -5.30
CA GLU A 134 4.25 5.59 -5.59
C GLU A 134 4.01 5.76 -7.09
N GLY A 135 5.03 6.25 -7.82
CA GLY A 135 4.96 6.43 -9.26
C GLY A 135 4.76 5.12 -10.04
N PHE A 136 5.16 3.97 -9.49
CA PHE A 136 4.87 2.67 -10.11
C PHE A 136 3.37 2.35 -10.03
N CYS A 137 2.75 2.56 -8.86
CA CYS A 137 1.31 2.36 -8.67
C CYS A 137 0.49 3.28 -9.57
N ASP A 138 0.90 4.54 -9.72
CA ASP A 138 0.22 5.52 -10.58
C ASP A 138 0.35 5.21 -12.08
N ALA A 139 1.46 4.58 -12.47
CA ALA A 139 1.74 4.17 -13.84
C ALA A 139 1.09 2.83 -14.25
N LEU A 140 0.40 2.15 -13.32
CA LEU A 140 -0.33 0.92 -13.63
C LEU A 140 -1.40 1.16 -14.70
N GLU A 141 -1.60 0.16 -15.54
CA GLU A 141 -2.59 0.23 -16.62
C GLU A 141 -4.01 0.27 -16.04
N ARG A 142 -4.73 1.35 -16.33
CA ARG A 142 -6.13 1.54 -15.93
C ARG A 142 -7.05 0.87 -16.95
N ILE A 143 -7.97 0.06 -16.46
CA ILE A 143 -8.94 -0.63 -17.31
C ILE A 143 -10.25 0.17 -17.33
N PRO A 144 -10.76 0.57 -18.51
CA PRO A 144 -12.01 1.32 -18.58
C PRO A 144 -13.19 0.42 -18.21
N THR A 145 -14.18 1.01 -17.54
CA THR A 145 -15.39 0.32 -17.07
C THR A 145 -16.16 -0.38 -18.19
N SER A 146 -16.11 0.14 -19.41
CA SER A 146 -16.73 -0.44 -20.60
C SER A 146 -16.16 -1.80 -21.01
N SER A 147 -14.92 -2.10 -20.62
CA SER A 147 -14.26 -3.37 -20.94
C SER A 147 -14.44 -4.43 -19.84
N LEU A 148 -14.97 -4.03 -18.68
CA LEU A 148 -15.20 -4.91 -17.53
C LEU A 148 -16.53 -5.63 -17.66
N LYS A 149 -16.55 -6.89 -17.22
CA LYS A 149 -17.79 -7.67 -17.11
C LYS A 149 -18.40 -7.48 -15.73
N PRO A 150 -19.74 -7.52 -15.59
CA PRO A 150 -20.40 -7.41 -14.28
C PRO A 150 -20.06 -8.58 -13.34
N THR A 151 -19.56 -9.68 -13.87
CA THR A 151 -19.13 -10.85 -13.07
C THR A 151 -17.71 -10.72 -12.53
N GLN A 152 -16.96 -9.68 -12.90
CA GLN A 152 -15.60 -9.49 -12.43
C GLN A 152 -15.61 -8.72 -11.10
N ALA A 153 -14.92 -9.28 -10.12
CA ALA A 153 -14.76 -8.74 -8.78
C ALA A 153 -13.29 -8.61 -8.41
N CYS A 154 -12.99 -7.71 -7.48
CA CYS A 154 -11.65 -7.55 -6.93
C CYS A 154 -11.28 -8.79 -6.10
N PRO A 155 -10.17 -9.50 -6.39
CA PRO A 155 -9.79 -10.70 -5.62
C PRO A 155 -9.47 -10.44 -4.15
N ILE A 156 -9.16 -9.19 -3.78
CA ILE A 156 -8.81 -8.78 -2.41
C ILE A 156 -10.09 -8.51 -1.61
N CYS A 157 -10.93 -7.59 -2.05
CA CYS A 157 -12.14 -7.22 -1.31
C CYS A 157 -13.40 -7.97 -1.75
N SER A 158 -13.31 -8.91 -2.69
CA SER A 158 -14.40 -9.72 -3.26
C SER A 158 -15.61 -8.94 -3.80
N ASN A 159 -15.53 -7.61 -3.87
CA ASN A 159 -16.60 -6.76 -4.38
C ASN A 159 -16.58 -6.70 -5.92
N PRO A 160 -17.74 -6.74 -6.60
CA PRO A 160 -17.84 -6.50 -8.03
C PRO A 160 -17.31 -5.11 -8.40
N PHE A 161 -16.55 -5.01 -9.49
CA PHE A 161 -15.98 -3.73 -9.91
C PHE A 161 -17.05 -2.70 -10.31
N LEU A 162 -18.18 -3.15 -10.84
CA LEU A 162 -19.23 -2.25 -11.33
C LEU A 162 -20.21 -1.78 -10.24
N ASP A 163 -20.04 -2.23 -8.99
CA ASP A 163 -20.85 -1.79 -7.85
C ASP A 163 -20.38 -0.45 -7.26
N ASP A 164 -19.19 0.02 -7.65
CA ASP A 164 -18.69 1.34 -7.30
C ASP A 164 -19.10 2.34 -8.40
N PRO A 165 -19.63 3.54 -8.06
CA PRO A 165 -19.88 4.60 -9.05
C PRO A 165 -18.62 5.08 -9.78
N TYR A 166 -17.43 4.95 -9.18
CA TYR A 166 -16.15 5.40 -9.72
C TYR A 166 -15.06 4.33 -9.58
N PRO A 167 -15.18 3.17 -10.24
CA PRO A 167 -14.26 2.07 -10.02
C PRO A 167 -12.90 2.37 -10.64
N LEU A 168 -11.86 2.26 -9.83
CA LEU A 168 -10.47 2.46 -10.23
C LEU A 168 -9.78 1.10 -10.36
N VAL A 169 -10.06 0.40 -11.45
CA VAL A 169 -9.50 -0.92 -11.72
C VAL A 169 -8.16 -0.80 -12.45
N VAL A 170 -7.16 -1.50 -11.92
CA VAL A 170 -5.81 -1.56 -12.49
C VAL A 170 -5.43 -2.99 -12.83
N ARG A 171 -4.62 -3.13 -13.88
CA ARG A 171 -4.03 -4.40 -14.30
C ARG A 171 -2.55 -4.44 -13.91
N LEU A 172 -2.15 -5.52 -13.23
CA LEU A 172 -0.75 -5.73 -12.90
C LEU A 172 0.03 -6.25 -14.12
N PRO A 173 1.32 -5.87 -14.29
CA PRO A 173 2.12 -6.28 -15.45
C PRO A 173 2.48 -7.76 -15.53
N CYS A 174 2.16 -8.57 -14.51
CA CYS A 174 2.53 -9.99 -14.46
C CYS A 174 1.61 -10.87 -15.31
N HIS A 175 0.29 -10.63 -15.29
CA HIS A 175 -0.66 -11.40 -16.08
C HIS A 175 -1.90 -10.59 -16.45
N THR A 176 -2.52 -10.93 -17.58
CA THR A 176 -3.68 -10.19 -18.11
C THR A 176 -4.94 -10.33 -17.26
N SER A 177 -5.03 -11.38 -16.44
CA SER A 177 -6.15 -11.63 -15.51
C SER A 177 -5.96 -11.02 -14.12
N HIS A 178 -4.81 -10.42 -13.82
CA HIS A 178 -4.51 -9.85 -12.50
C HIS A 178 -5.04 -8.42 -12.42
N LEU A 179 -6.36 -8.35 -12.19
CA LEU A 179 -7.15 -7.13 -12.06
C LEU A 179 -7.51 -6.90 -10.60
N PHE A 180 -7.33 -5.66 -10.14
CA PHE A 180 -7.64 -5.27 -8.77
C PHE A 180 -8.15 -3.84 -8.74
N ASP A 181 -8.87 -3.50 -7.69
CA ASP A 181 -9.06 -2.10 -7.35
C ASP A 181 -7.75 -1.49 -6.85
N LEU A 182 -7.45 -0.29 -7.34
CA LEU A 182 -6.22 0.42 -7.01
C LEU A 182 -6.07 0.58 -5.49
N GLU A 183 -7.15 0.91 -4.78
CA GLU A 183 -7.11 1.10 -3.32
C GLU A 183 -6.85 -0.19 -2.55
N CYS A 184 -7.24 -1.35 -3.09
CA CYS A 184 -7.00 -2.64 -2.45
C CYS A 184 -5.57 -3.14 -2.68
N VAL A 185 -5.04 -2.95 -3.90
CA VAL A 185 -3.73 -3.50 -4.28
C VAL A 185 -2.56 -2.56 -3.95
N ARG A 186 -2.78 -1.24 -3.97
CA ARG A 186 -1.75 -0.22 -3.70
C ARG A 186 -1.08 -0.39 -2.34
N PRO A 187 -1.79 -0.59 -1.21
CA PRO A 187 -1.15 -0.75 0.10
C PRO A 187 -0.23 -1.98 0.14
N TRP A 188 -0.67 -3.09 -0.45
CA TRP A 188 0.12 -4.31 -0.57
C TRP A 188 1.38 -4.09 -1.43
N LEU A 189 1.25 -3.45 -2.58
CA LEU A 189 2.39 -3.17 -3.46
C LEU A 189 3.37 -2.19 -2.82
N ARG A 190 2.90 -1.15 -2.14
CA ARG A 190 3.77 -0.14 -1.49
C ARG A 190 4.56 -0.72 -0.32
N LEU A 191 4.04 -1.74 0.37
CA LEU A 191 4.77 -2.40 1.47
C LEU A 191 5.66 -3.55 0.96
N ARG A 192 5.14 -4.39 0.06
CA ARG A 192 5.77 -5.65 -0.35
C ARG A 192 6.27 -5.71 -1.78
N GLY A 193 5.60 -4.99 -2.69
CA GLY A 193 5.99 -4.93 -4.09
C GLY A 193 5.75 -6.22 -4.87
N THR A 194 4.98 -7.16 -4.32
CA THR A 194 4.67 -8.45 -4.96
C THR A 194 3.21 -8.53 -5.40
N CYS A 195 2.92 -9.29 -6.45
CA CYS A 195 1.54 -9.61 -6.80
C CYS A 195 0.89 -10.55 -5.75
N PRO A 196 -0.32 -10.25 -5.25
CA PRO A 196 -1.04 -11.13 -4.32
C PRO A 196 -1.35 -12.53 -4.87
N LEU A 197 -1.50 -12.68 -6.19
CA LEU A 197 -1.93 -13.93 -6.82
C LEU A 197 -0.76 -14.83 -7.25
N ASP A 198 0.25 -14.27 -7.94
CA ASP A 198 1.37 -15.06 -8.50
C ASP A 198 2.72 -14.81 -7.81
N ARG A 199 2.78 -13.88 -6.85
CA ARG A 199 3.99 -13.51 -6.11
C ARG A 199 5.12 -12.93 -6.96
N THR A 200 4.83 -12.46 -8.18
CA THR A 200 5.80 -11.73 -9.01
C THR A 200 6.26 -10.48 -8.27
N ASP A 201 7.58 -10.32 -8.14
CA ASP A 201 8.21 -9.23 -7.40
C ASP A 201 8.54 -8.03 -8.31
N PHE A 202 7.67 -7.02 -8.27
CA PHE A 202 7.85 -5.76 -8.97
C PHE A 202 8.85 -4.84 -8.24
N GLY A 203 8.91 -4.91 -6.91
CA GLY A 203 9.83 -4.10 -6.10
C GLY A 203 11.29 -4.40 -6.44
N LYS A 204 11.65 -5.69 -6.53
CA LYS A 204 12.98 -6.13 -6.96
C LYS A 204 13.31 -5.66 -8.37
N LYS A 205 12.35 -5.76 -9.30
CA LYS A 205 12.53 -5.31 -10.70
C LYS A 205 12.75 -3.80 -10.77
N GLU A 206 12.02 -3.01 -9.98
CA GLU A 206 12.19 -1.56 -9.89
C GLU A 206 13.56 -1.18 -9.33
N ARG A 207 13.98 -1.78 -8.21
CA ARG A 207 15.31 -1.57 -7.62
C ARG A 207 16.45 -1.95 -8.55
N GLU A 208 16.31 -3.05 -9.28
CA GLU A 208 17.28 -3.48 -10.28
C GLU A 208 17.40 -2.48 -11.43
N ARG A 209 16.26 -2.03 -11.97
CA ARG A 209 16.24 -1.02 -13.03
C ARG A 209 16.86 0.30 -12.58
N GLU A 210 16.60 0.73 -11.34
CA GLU A 210 17.18 1.96 -10.81
C GLU A 210 18.69 1.81 -10.56
N ARG A 211 19.14 0.66 -10.04
CA ARG A 211 20.57 0.36 -9.88
C ARG A 211 21.32 0.40 -11.20
N GLU A 212 20.78 -0.23 -12.25
CA GLU A 212 21.36 -0.19 -13.61
C GLU A 212 21.41 1.23 -14.18
N ARG A 213 20.39 2.05 -13.88
CA ARG A 213 20.35 3.45 -14.29
C ARG A 213 21.45 4.27 -13.61
N ILE A 214 21.63 4.10 -12.30
CA ILE A 214 22.68 4.77 -11.52
C ILE A 214 24.07 4.34 -12.02
N GLU A 215 24.29 3.04 -12.23
CA GLU A 215 25.56 2.52 -12.75
C GLU A 215 25.91 3.11 -14.12
N ARG A 216 24.91 3.22 -15.02
CA ARG A 216 25.10 3.85 -16.33
C ARG A 216 25.48 5.32 -16.23
N LEU A 217 24.87 6.06 -15.29
CA LEU A 217 25.19 7.46 -15.05
C LEU A 217 26.61 7.62 -14.48
N MET A 218 27.00 6.79 -13.50
CA MET A 218 28.35 6.79 -12.93
C MET A 218 29.41 6.49 -13.99
N LYS A 219 29.19 5.47 -14.83
CA LYS A 219 30.11 5.12 -15.92
C LYS A 219 30.26 6.23 -16.96
N LYS A 220 29.19 6.99 -17.23
CA LYS A 220 29.23 8.12 -18.17
C LYS A 220 29.93 9.35 -17.58
N GLY A 221 29.89 9.55 -16.26
CA GLY A 221 30.63 10.60 -15.57
C GLY A 221 32.14 10.38 -15.55
N ASN A 222 32.60 9.13 -15.50
CA ASN A 222 34.02 8.75 -15.47
C ASN A 222 34.72 8.67 -16.85
N GLY A 223 33.98 8.86 -17.95
CA GLY A 223 34.46 8.60 -19.33
C GLY A 223 34.83 9.83 -20.17
N ASN A 224 34.78 11.04 -19.62
CA ASN A 224 35.08 12.30 -20.32
C ASN A 224 36.41 12.93 -19.87
N GLY A 225 37.44 12.11 -19.62
CA GLY A 225 38.78 12.59 -19.25
C GLY A 225 39.86 11.63 -19.74
N ALA A 226 40.18 11.68 -21.03
CA ALA A 226 41.42 11.12 -21.56
C ALA A 226 41.85 11.88 -22.82
N GLY A 227 42.94 12.63 -22.68
CA GLY A 227 43.63 13.46 -23.67
C GLY A 227 43.67 14.92 -23.19
N ASP A 228 44.75 15.48 -22.66
CA ASP A 228 46.16 15.06 -22.56
C ASP A 228 46.79 15.86 -21.41
N ASP A 229 47.90 15.34 -20.88
CA ASP A 229 48.98 16.06 -20.19
C ASP A 229 48.87 16.51 -18.71
N GLU A 230 49.89 16.02 -17.98
CA GLU A 230 50.55 16.56 -16.79
C GLU A 230 50.11 16.07 -15.40
N ASP A 231 50.96 15.16 -14.92
CA ASP A 231 51.20 14.81 -13.53
C ASP A 231 51.51 16.05 -12.67
N GLU A 232 50.51 16.81 -12.22
CA GLU A 232 50.74 17.88 -11.24
C GLU A 232 49.73 17.87 -10.07
N GLU A 233 50.25 17.41 -8.94
CA GLU A 233 50.24 18.17 -7.69
C GLU A 233 48.86 18.58 -7.13
N TRP A 234 48.26 17.70 -6.31
CA TRP A 234 47.33 18.12 -5.27
C TRP A 234 47.68 17.48 -3.94
N ASP A 235 48.83 17.89 -3.40
CA ASP A 235 49.17 17.78 -1.99
C ASP A 235 48.95 19.17 -1.36
N GLY A 236 47.86 19.36 -0.61
CA GLY A 236 47.66 20.60 0.16
C GLY A 236 46.24 21.16 0.22
N MET A 237 45.37 20.55 1.03
CA MET A 237 44.22 21.27 1.61
C MET A 237 43.99 20.85 3.06
N TYR A 238 45.07 20.87 3.85
CA TYR A 238 45.03 21.03 5.30
C TYR A 238 46.15 22.00 5.67
N GLY A 239 45.79 23.29 5.76
CA GLY A 239 46.61 24.40 6.23
C GLY A 239 45.71 25.52 6.69
#